data_AF-A0A8J5P9M5-F1
#
_entry.id   AF-A0A8J5P9M5-F1
#
_cell.length_a   1.000
_cell.length_b   1.000
_cell.length_c   1.000
_cell.angle_alpha   90.00
_cell.angle_beta   90.00
_cell.angle_gamma   90.00
#
_symmetry.space_group_name_H-M   'P 1'
#
loop_
_entity.id
_entity.type
_entity.pdbx_description
1 polymer ?
#
loop_
_entity_poly.entity_id
_entity_poly.type
_entity_poly.pdbx_seq_one_letter_code
_entity_poly.pdbx_strand_id
1 'polypeptide(L)'
;MDHSATDNALRWMRRDEDKPHARFEGVGIVWIAFSAVWTILLVTGMTFLYRRRDMPILRIRGLLLSFSAVILLHLYWLAVQWVYVVALLFPPAVEFWIMSIWLPFGVALFHASNSRFLYVAKSQKKLFAGDNARRKSERVHKRGLVGRYCRLDYTNRMLVLVGLGMLFQFLLTIFMFLVSRKFHHSFGISGTEVTGTESQQKAAARKGWEWWPSIVWQLVWAWVIAPVILWKSRNIRDTQGWRFQTIACCLANLHAAPMWLIALYIPAMAPVNSVFVPPQWIALSIMIIEIFTIFLPCWEVFKHQSLRQETLDIIAQWESNKTLAHGSAKSITTRSTTVAGSSRTAWSKDGSIKTQSSSGSIFTMGALEYILERNPEPLQQFSALHDFSGENIAFLRAIAEWKSSLPASVRGPKNQEDSAAQELVHERFNSALRIYANFVSARYAEFQVNLSSHDLKKLENVFEASAKTLYGEKRAVDPALPFESFMMTSPAKVNSSGASAHGSENGIITASIEVSDRALYWGDIPEDFDGSIFDDAEASIKYLVLTNTWPKFVKDKHCSLSSTNNLESGDVTLITRSK
;
A
#
# COMPACT_ATOMS: atom_id res chain seq x y z
N MET A 1 -46.82 -26.31 -19.07
CA MET A 1 -45.92 -25.53 -18.19
C MET A 1 -45.51 -26.43 -17.06
N ASP A 2 -44.21 -26.65 -16.92
CA ASP A 2 -43.62 -27.87 -16.38
C ASP A 2 -43.55 -27.84 -14.84
N HIS A 3 -44.50 -28.50 -14.18
CA HIS A 3 -44.57 -28.62 -12.72
C HIS A 3 -43.38 -29.42 -12.13
N SER A 4 -42.58 -30.11 -12.96
CA SER A 4 -41.44 -30.93 -12.53
C SER A 4 -40.21 -30.12 -12.09
N ALA A 5 -40.04 -28.89 -12.61
CA ALA A 5 -38.89 -28.05 -12.30
C ALA A 5 -38.97 -27.44 -10.88
N THR A 6 -40.19 -27.09 -10.45
CA THR A 6 -40.47 -26.66 -9.07
C THR A 6 -40.32 -27.80 -8.07
N ASP A 7 -40.67 -29.03 -8.46
CA ASP A 7 -40.58 -30.21 -7.60
C ASP A 7 -39.12 -30.63 -7.32
N ASN A 8 -38.22 -30.47 -8.28
CA ASN A 8 -36.80 -30.79 -8.09
C ASN A 8 -36.06 -29.73 -7.26
N ALA A 9 -36.42 -28.45 -7.41
CA ALA A 9 -35.90 -27.38 -6.56
C ALA A 9 -36.39 -27.48 -5.10
N LEU A 10 -37.47 -28.20 -4.85
CA LEU A 10 -37.99 -28.50 -3.51
C LEU A 10 -37.34 -29.72 -2.86
N ARG A 11 -36.61 -30.57 -3.60
CA ARG A 11 -36.14 -31.87 -3.09
C ARG A 11 -35.07 -31.81 -1.99
N TRP A 12 -34.33 -30.70 -1.88
CA TRP A 12 -33.38 -30.45 -0.77
C TRP A 12 -34.04 -29.84 0.48
N MET A 13 -35.26 -29.32 0.35
CA MET A 13 -36.12 -28.84 1.45
C MET A 13 -37.17 -29.88 1.87
N ARG A 14 -37.63 -30.75 0.95
CA ARG A 14 -38.73 -31.72 1.16
C ARG A 14 -38.34 -32.91 2.03
N ARG A 15 -37.06 -33.09 2.37
CA ARG A 15 -36.63 -34.27 3.15
C ARG A 15 -37.00 -34.17 4.64
N ASP A 16 -37.38 -32.99 5.14
CA ASP A 16 -37.65 -32.75 6.56
C ASP A 16 -39.02 -32.08 6.73
N GLU A 17 -40.10 -32.87 6.77
CA GLU A 17 -41.38 -32.41 7.35
C GLU A 17 -41.33 -32.34 8.88
N ASP A 18 -40.21 -32.73 9.50
CA ASP A 18 -39.96 -32.57 10.93
C ASP A 18 -39.19 -31.28 11.21
N LYS A 19 -39.70 -30.52 12.18
CA LYS A 19 -39.18 -29.28 12.82
C LYS A 19 -37.80 -28.79 12.33
N PRO A 20 -37.65 -27.46 12.07
CA PRO A 20 -36.38 -26.90 11.61
C PRO A 20 -35.26 -27.26 12.57
N HIS A 21 -34.31 -28.07 12.10
CA HIS A 21 -33.17 -28.55 12.86
C HIS A 21 -31.87 -28.26 12.11
N ALA A 22 -30.77 -28.13 12.86
CA ALA A 22 -29.46 -27.90 12.28
C ALA A 22 -28.93 -29.18 11.61
N ARG A 23 -28.36 -29.02 10.41
CA ARG A 23 -27.83 -30.15 9.61
C ARG A 23 -26.38 -30.44 9.96
N PHE A 24 -26.16 -31.25 11.00
CA PHE A 24 -24.82 -31.72 11.43
C PHE A 24 -24.35 -32.99 10.71
N GLU A 25 -24.82 -33.23 9.49
CA GLU A 25 -24.35 -34.34 8.66
C GLU A 25 -22.87 -34.18 8.27
N GLY A 26 -22.25 -35.22 7.71
CA GLY A 26 -20.81 -35.20 7.35
C GLY A 26 -20.39 -33.98 6.52
N VAL A 27 -21.25 -33.51 5.61
CA VAL A 27 -21.02 -32.28 4.82
C VAL A 27 -20.98 -31.03 5.72
N GLY A 28 -21.89 -30.92 6.67
CA GLY A 28 -21.93 -29.79 7.62
C GLY A 28 -20.71 -29.76 8.54
N ILE A 29 -20.26 -30.92 9.02
CA ILE A 29 -19.04 -31.04 9.82
C ILE A 29 -17.81 -30.59 9.03
N VAL A 30 -17.70 -30.97 7.75
CA VAL A 30 -16.60 -30.53 6.88
C VAL A 30 -16.58 -29.01 6.73
N TRP A 31 -17.73 -28.37 6.49
CA TRP A 31 -17.81 -26.90 6.38
C TRP A 31 -17.44 -26.18 7.69
N ILE A 32 -17.90 -26.71 8.83
CA ILE A 32 -17.53 -26.16 10.15
C ILE A 32 -16.03 -26.29 10.38
N ALA A 33 -15.46 -27.49 10.21
CA ALA A 33 -14.04 -27.75 10.41
C ALA A 33 -13.18 -26.90 9.47
N PHE A 34 -13.57 -26.81 8.19
CA PHE A 34 -12.91 -25.96 7.21
C PHE A 34 -12.94 -24.48 7.61
N SER A 35 -14.10 -23.99 8.05
CA SER A 35 -14.24 -22.60 8.49
C SER A 35 -13.40 -22.29 9.73
N ALA A 36 -13.30 -23.22 10.69
CA ALA A 36 -12.48 -23.06 11.89
C ALA A 36 -10.99 -23.02 11.54
N VAL A 37 -10.50 -23.99 10.75
CA VAL A 37 -9.09 -24.04 10.33
C VAL A 37 -8.73 -22.78 9.55
N TRP A 38 -9.57 -22.37 8.61
CA TRP A 38 -9.31 -21.18 7.78
C TRP A 38 -9.29 -19.90 8.60
N THR A 39 -10.22 -19.75 9.55
CA THR A 39 -10.26 -18.60 10.48
C THR A 39 -8.97 -18.52 11.31
N ILE A 40 -8.50 -19.66 11.85
CA ILE A 40 -7.26 -19.71 12.64
C ILE A 40 -6.06 -19.29 11.78
N LEU A 41 -5.95 -19.81 10.55
CA LEU A 41 -4.87 -19.43 9.63
C LEU A 41 -4.90 -17.94 9.31
N LEU A 42 -6.08 -17.39 9.03
CA LEU A 42 -6.25 -15.97 8.71
C LEU A 42 -5.87 -15.07 9.88
N VAL A 43 -6.39 -15.36 11.08
CA VAL A 43 -6.08 -14.60 12.30
C VAL A 43 -4.58 -14.68 12.62
N THR A 44 -3.97 -15.85 12.44
CA THR A 44 -2.52 -16.02 12.63
C THR A 44 -1.72 -15.16 11.66
N GLY A 45 -2.09 -15.16 10.36
CA GLY A 45 -1.47 -14.31 9.34
C GLY A 45 -1.64 -12.82 9.63
N MET A 46 -2.85 -12.38 9.99
CA MET A 46 -3.11 -10.99 10.38
C MET A 46 -2.30 -10.57 11.60
N THR A 47 -2.21 -11.43 12.61
CA THR A 47 -1.41 -11.17 13.82
C THR A 47 0.08 -11.08 13.51
N PHE A 48 0.59 -11.96 12.64
CA PHE A 48 1.98 -11.90 12.17
C PHE A 48 2.30 -10.57 11.49
N LEU A 49 1.44 -10.13 10.57
CA LEU A 49 1.59 -8.84 9.87
C LEU A 49 1.49 -7.65 10.83
N TYR A 50 0.55 -7.69 11.79
CA TYR A 50 0.39 -6.63 12.78
C TYR A 50 1.65 -6.46 13.64
N ARG A 51 2.25 -7.57 14.11
CA ARG A 51 3.48 -7.54 14.91
C ARG A 51 4.69 -7.00 14.13
N ARG A 52 4.65 -7.03 12.80
CA ARG A 52 5.74 -6.54 11.92
C ARG A 52 5.37 -5.27 11.16
N ARG A 53 4.30 -4.57 11.57
CA ARG A 53 3.75 -3.38 10.89
C ARG A 53 4.76 -2.25 10.68
N ASP A 54 5.80 -2.19 11.51
CA ASP A 54 6.85 -1.17 11.45
C ASP A 54 7.79 -1.36 10.25
N MET A 55 7.75 -2.51 9.58
CA MET A 55 8.50 -2.74 8.35
C MET A 55 7.99 -1.82 7.22
N PRO A 56 8.88 -1.13 6.47
CA PRO A 56 8.47 -0.21 5.40
C PRO A 56 7.53 -0.84 4.36
N ILE A 57 7.78 -2.09 3.98
CA ILE A 57 6.96 -2.88 3.04
C ILE A 57 5.49 -3.03 3.49
N LEU A 58 5.24 -3.06 4.80
CA LEU A 58 3.89 -3.14 5.37
C LEU A 58 3.30 -1.77 5.68
N ARG A 59 4.13 -0.79 6.07
CA ARG A 59 3.71 0.57 6.39
C ARG A 59 3.05 1.27 5.20
N ILE A 60 3.64 1.16 4.00
CA ILE A 60 3.12 1.80 2.79
C ILE A 60 1.71 1.27 2.44
N ARG A 61 1.46 -0.02 2.69
CA ARG A 61 0.20 -0.71 2.39
C ARG A 61 -0.98 -0.23 3.24
N GLY A 62 -0.75 0.28 4.45
CA GLY A 62 -1.80 0.77 5.35
C GLY A 62 -2.70 -0.36 5.88
N LEU A 63 -2.13 -1.21 6.75
CA LEU A 63 -2.74 -2.46 7.23
C LEU A 63 -4.15 -2.31 7.82
N LEU A 64 -4.45 -1.21 8.52
CA LEU A 64 -5.74 -1.02 9.19
C LEU A 64 -6.93 -1.13 8.22
N LEU A 65 -6.81 -0.49 7.05
CA LEU A 65 -7.88 -0.47 6.05
C LEU A 65 -8.03 -1.84 5.38
N SER A 66 -6.90 -2.50 5.11
CA SER A 66 -6.87 -3.87 4.57
C SER A 66 -7.46 -4.88 5.57
N PHE A 67 -7.13 -4.77 6.86
CA PHE A 67 -7.66 -5.66 7.91
C PHE A 67 -9.14 -5.43 8.13
N SER A 68 -9.60 -4.18 8.15
CA SER A 68 -11.04 -3.88 8.27
C SER A 68 -11.84 -4.48 7.10
N ALA A 69 -11.30 -4.38 5.88
CA ALA A 69 -11.89 -5.02 4.71
C ALA A 69 -11.93 -6.55 4.83
N VAL A 70 -10.79 -7.17 5.17
CA VAL A 70 -10.68 -8.63 5.33
C VAL A 70 -11.59 -9.14 6.43
N ILE A 71 -11.69 -8.47 7.58
CA ILE A 71 -12.58 -8.88 8.67
C ILE A 71 -14.03 -8.89 8.22
N LEU A 72 -14.51 -7.83 7.56
CA LEU A 72 -15.90 -7.79 7.07
C LEU A 72 -16.17 -8.87 6.02
N LEU A 73 -15.26 -9.07 5.07
CA LEU A 73 -15.38 -10.12 4.06
C LEU A 73 -15.34 -11.51 4.70
N HIS A 74 -14.48 -11.71 5.71
CA HIS A 74 -14.33 -12.97 6.42
C HIS A 74 -15.56 -13.31 7.26
N LEU A 75 -16.19 -12.32 7.91
CA LEU A 75 -17.45 -12.53 8.62
C LEU A 75 -18.56 -12.99 7.65
N TYR A 76 -18.63 -12.39 6.46
CA TYR A 76 -19.54 -12.87 5.40
C TYR A 76 -19.19 -14.28 4.94
N TRP A 77 -17.91 -14.54 4.68
CA TRP A 77 -17.44 -15.86 4.29
C TRP A 77 -17.81 -16.92 5.32
N LEU A 78 -17.59 -16.63 6.61
CA LEU A 78 -17.90 -17.52 7.74
C LEU A 78 -19.40 -17.81 7.83
N ALA A 79 -20.23 -16.76 7.73
CA ALA A 79 -21.69 -16.94 7.69
C ALA A 79 -22.10 -17.86 6.54
N VAL A 80 -21.52 -17.67 5.34
CA VAL A 80 -21.80 -18.51 4.17
C VAL A 80 -21.36 -19.96 4.37
N GLN A 81 -20.24 -20.24 5.03
CA GLN A 81 -19.86 -21.63 5.33
C GLN A 81 -20.88 -22.32 6.24
N TRP A 82 -21.50 -21.56 7.14
CA TRP A 82 -22.45 -22.09 8.10
C TRP A 82 -23.87 -22.19 7.54
N VAL A 83 -24.21 -21.46 6.45
CA VAL A 83 -25.54 -21.49 5.82
C VAL A 83 -26.05 -22.91 5.61
N TYR A 84 -25.21 -23.85 5.16
CA TYR A 84 -25.64 -25.24 4.98
C TYR A 84 -26.21 -25.86 6.27
N VAL A 85 -25.58 -25.59 7.42
CA VAL A 85 -25.93 -26.15 8.72
C VAL A 85 -27.14 -25.44 9.32
N VAL A 86 -27.22 -24.10 9.17
CA VAL A 86 -28.16 -23.27 9.93
C VAL A 86 -29.30 -22.66 9.10
N ALA A 87 -29.32 -22.80 7.77
CA ALA A 87 -30.31 -22.15 6.90
C ALA A 87 -31.78 -22.40 7.26
N LEU A 88 -32.13 -23.52 7.90
CA LEU A 88 -33.52 -23.79 8.31
C LEU A 88 -33.93 -22.99 9.56
N LEU A 89 -32.95 -22.55 10.35
CA LEU A 89 -33.13 -21.84 11.62
C LEU A 89 -33.07 -20.31 11.45
N PHE A 90 -32.36 -19.81 10.44
CA PHE A 90 -32.17 -18.37 10.24
C PHE A 90 -33.32 -17.71 9.48
N PRO A 91 -33.85 -16.56 9.98
CA PRO A 91 -34.80 -15.76 9.22
C PRO A 91 -34.15 -15.20 7.93
N PRO A 92 -34.83 -15.22 6.77
CA PRO A 92 -34.31 -14.65 5.52
C PRO A 92 -33.93 -13.17 5.62
N ALA A 93 -34.58 -12.42 6.52
CA ALA A 93 -34.23 -11.04 6.83
C ALA A 93 -32.78 -10.90 7.32
N VAL A 94 -32.30 -11.83 8.16
CA VAL A 94 -30.92 -11.80 8.68
C VAL A 94 -29.91 -12.05 7.56
N GLU A 95 -30.20 -13.00 6.67
CA GLU A 95 -29.39 -13.28 5.48
C GLU A 95 -29.31 -12.04 4.57
N PHE A 96 -30.42 -11.32 4.41
CA PHE A 96 -30.47 -10.08 3.64
C PHE A 96 -29.55 -8.99 4.22
N TRP A 97 -29.58 -8.77 5.54
CA TRP A 97 -28.72 -7.80 6.20
C TRP A 97 -27.24 -8.17 6.11
N ILE A 98 -26.90 -9.45 6.35
CA ILE A 98 -25.52 -9.95 6.23
C ILE A 98 -24.99 -9.71 4.82
N MET A 99 -25.75 -10.09 3.80
CA MET A 99 -25.32 -9.93 2.40
C MET A 99 -25.26 -8.47 1.97
N SER A 100 -26.20 -7.63 2.42
CA SER A 100 -26.32 -6.25 1.97
C SER A 100 -25.38 -5.27 2.69
N ILE A 101 -24.77 -5.69 3.81
CA ILE A 101 -23.78 -4.90 4.55
C ILE A 101 -22.38 -5.49 4.40
N TRP A 102 -22.13 -6.71 4.90
CA TRP A 102 -20.76 -7.21 5.08
C TRP A 102 -20.01 -7.34 3.76
N LEU A 103 -20.67 -7.88 2.72
CA LEU A 103 -20.08 -8.02 1.40
C LEU A 103 -19.75 -6.65 0.74
N PRO A 104 -20.71 -5.74 0.50
CA PRO A 104 -20.41 -4.48 -0.18
C PRO A 104 -19.48 -3.58 0.64
N PHE A 105 -19.57 -3.59 1.97
CA PHE A 105 -18.67 -2.80 2.81
C PHE A 105 -17.25 -3.37 2.78
N GLY A 106 -17.10 -4.69 2.88
CA GLY A 106 -15.82 -5.35 2.74
C GLY A 106 -15.15 -5.04 1.41
N VAL A 107 -15.89 -5.11 0.30
CA VAL A 107 -15.40 -4.77 -1.04
C VAL A 107 -15.04 -3.28 -1.15
N ALA A 108 -15.85 -2.39 -0.59
CA ALA A 108 -15.60 -0.94 -0.63
C ALA A 108 -14.32 -0.56 0.12
N LEU A 109 -14.10 -1.12 1.33
CA LEU A 109 -12.87 -0.93 2.09
C LEU A 109 -11.67 -1.57 1.39
N PHE A 110 -11.85 -2.75 0.80
CA PHE A 110 -10.81 -3.41 0.02
C PHE A 110 -10.36 -2.56 -1.17
N HIS A 111 -11.31 -1.95 -1.88
CA HIS A 111 -11.02 -1.02 -2.97
C HIS A 111 -10.27 0.23 -2.50
N ALA A 112 -10.69 0.79 -1.36
CA ALA A 112 -10.01 1.92 -0.74
C ALA A 112 -8.54 1.57 -0.43
N SER A 113 -8.29 0.37 0.09
CA SER A 113 -6.95 -0.16 0.35
C SER A 113 -6.13 -0.31 -0.94
N ASN A 114 -6.68 -0.94 -1.98
CA ASN A 114 -5.96 -1.14 -3.25
C ASN A 114 -5.73 0.15 -4.04
N SER A 115 -6.58 1.16 -3.89
CA SER A 115 -6.40 2.44 -4.57
C SER A 115 -5.15 3.19 -4.09
N ARG A 116 -4.67 2.91 -2.87
CA ARG A 116 -3.40 3.44 -2.34
C ARG A 116 -2.21 3.05 -3.19
N PHE A 117 -2.18 1.82 -3.72
CA PHE A 117 -1.10 1.35 -4.61
C PHE A 117 -0.94 2.27 -5.82
N LEU A 118 -2.04 2.53 -6.54
CA LEU A 118 -2.03 3.38 -7.73
C LEU A 118 -1.69 4.83 -7.40
N TYR A 119 -2.03 5.30 -6.21
CA TYR A 119 -1.64 6.63 -5.73
C TYR A 119 -0.13 6.71 -5.50
N VAL A 120 0.41 5.81 -4.67
CA VAL A 120 1.85 5.79 -4.34
C VAL A 120 2.68 5.67 -5.62
N ALA A 121 2.34 4.72 -6.50
CA ALA A 121 3.08 4.52 -7.75
C ALA A 121 3.03 5.75 -8.67
N LYS A 122 1.90 6.46 -8.74
CA LYS A 122 1.78 7.69 -9.56
C LYS A 122 2.49 8.88 -8.93
N SER A 123 2.39 9.04 -7.60
CA SER A 123 3.07 10.12 -6.88
C SER A 123 4.58 9.97 -6.98
N GLN A 124 5.13 8.78 -6.70
CA GLN A 124 6.55 8.48 -6.88
C GLN A 124 6.98 8.70 -8.34
N LYS A 125 6.22 8.18 -9.31
CA LYS A 125 6.51 8.44 -10.72
C LYS A 125 6.49 9.93 -11.07
N LYS A 126 5.59 10.72 -10.51
CA LYS A 126 5.47 12.16 -10.80
C LYS A 126 6.59 12.97 -10.16
N LEU A 127 6.97 12.64 -8.93
CA LEU A 127 8.07 13.30 -8.23
C LEU A 127 9.42 13.06 -8.90
N PHE A 128 9.58 11.87 -9.50
CA PHE A 128 10.85 11.45 -10.10
C PHE A 128 10.80 11.33 -11.63
N ALA A 129 9.74 11.80 -12.28
CA ALA A 129 9.71 12.02 -13.73
C ALA A 129 10.38 13.35 -14.02
N GLY A 130 11.43 13.34 -14.87
CA GLY A 130 12.14 14.54 -15.28
C GLY A 130 11.22 15.66 -15.76
N ASP A 131 11.67 16.92 -15.60
CA ASP A 131 10.92 18.19 -15.64
C ASP A 131 9.92 18.41 -16.80
N ASN A 132 9.98 17.62 -17.87
CA ASN A 132 9.19 17.79 -19.09
C ASN A 132 7.69 17.42 -18.98
N ALA A 133 7.20 17.00 -17.80
CA ALA A 133 5.80 16.58 -17.63
C ALA A 133 4.98 17.48 -16.67
N ARG A 134 5.53 18.60 -16.20
CA ARG A 134 4.80 19.49 -15.28
C ARG A 134 3.85 20.40 -16.05
N ARG A 135 2.71 19.86 -16.50
CA ARG A 135 1.57 20.70 -16.91
C ARG A 135 1.18 21.57 -15.71
N LYS A 136 1.42 22.88 -15.81
CA LYS A 136 0.82 23.91 -14.94
C LYS A 136 -0.70 23.80 -15.09
N SER A 137 -1.33 22.99 -14.25
CA SER A 137 -2.78 22.98 -14.14
C SER A 137 -3.18 24.23 -13.37
N GLU A 138 -3.69 25.23 -14.09
CA GLU A 138 -4.48 26.30 -13.47
C GLU A 138 -5.62 25.66 -12.69
N ARG A 139 -5.60 25.82 -11.36
CA ARG A 139 -6.69 25.34 -10.51
C ARG A 139 -7.74 26.43 -10.45
N VAL A 140 -8.85 26.22 -11.17
CA VAL A 140 -10.07 27.00 -10.98
C VAL A 140 -10.48 26.91 -9.50
N HIS A 141 -10.55 28.06 -8.84
CA HIS A 141 -10.98 28.18 -7.44
C HIS A 141 -12.46 27.80 -7.31
N LYS A 142 -12.73 26.52 -7.03
CA LYS A 142 -14.10 26.06 -6.73
C LYS A 142 -14.43 26.38 -5.28
N ARG A 143 -15.37 27.30 -5.02
CA ARG A 143 -15.92 27.58 -3.68
C ARG A 143 -16.88 26.45 -3.23
N GLY A 144 -17.08 26.31 -1.90
CA GLY A 144 -18.06 25.39 -1.30
C GLY A 144 -17.51 24.02 -0.88
N LEU A 145 -18.40 23.06 -0.62
CA LEU A 145 -18.07 21.69 -0.18
C LEU A 145 -17.15 20.96 -1.17
N VAL A 146 -17.33 21.19 -2.47
CA VAL A 146 -16.46 20.68 -3.54
C VAL A 146 -15.04 21.25 -3.42
N GLY A 147 -14.91 22.53 -3.09
CA GLY A 147 -13.61 23.16 -2.80
C GLY A 147 -12.92 22.57 -1.58
N ARG A 148 -13.67 22.29 -0.52
CA ARG A 148 -13.15 21.63 0.69
C ARG A 148 -12.69 20.20 0.40
N TYR A 149 -13.47 19.43 -0.37
CA TYR A 149 -13.10 18.10 -0.83
C TYR A 149 -11.85 18.11 -1.74
N CYS A 150 -11.76 19.07 -2.67
CA CYS A 150 -10.60 19.29 -3.54
C CYS A 150 -9.33 19.75 -2.80
N ARG A 151 -9.41 20.06 -1.49
CA ARG A 151 -8.26 20.41 -0.65
C ARG A 151 -7.75 19.27 0.25
N LEU A 152 -8.53 18.21 0.42
CA LEU A 152 -8.11 17.05 1.23
C LEU A 152 -6.96 16.30 0.55
N ASP A 153 -6.14 15.59 1.33
CA ASP A 153 -5.16 14.66 0.78
C ASP A 153 -5.86 13.51 0.04
N TYR A 154 -5.16 12.86 -0.89
CA TYR A 154 -5.75 11.79 -1.71
C TYR A 154 -6.37 10.68 -0.85
N THR A 155 -5.68 10.26 0.21
CA THR A 155 -6.15 9.23 1.13
C THR A 155 -7.45 9.65 1.81
N ASN A 156 -7.55 10.90 2.25
CA ASN A 156 -8.75 11.45 2.89
C ASN A 156 -9.91 11.60 1.90
N ARG A 157 -9.63 12.03 0.66
CA ARG A 157 -10.65 12.07 -0.41
C ARG A 157 -11.22 10.68 -0.69
N MET A 158 -10.35 9.69 -0.81
CA MET A 158 -10.76 8.30 -1.05
C MET A 158 -11.63 7.78 0.09
N LEU A 159 -11.24 8.00 1.36
CA LEU A 159 -12.04 7.61 2.51
C LEU A 159 -13.41 8.27 2.53
N VAL A 160 -13.49 9.58 2.25
CA VAL A 160 -14.77 10.30 2.20
C VAL A 160 -15.67 9.71 1.11
N LEU A 161 -15.13 9.44 -0.09
CA LEU A 161 -15.91 8.82 -1.17
C LEU A 161 -16.40 7.42 -0.80
N VAL A 162 -15.53 6.59 -0.25
CA VAL A 162 -15.86 5.22 0.16
C VAL A 162 -16.89 5.24 1.28
N GLY A 163 -16.72 6.11 2.28
CA GLY A 163 -17.68 6.30 3.38
C GLY A 163 -19.05 6.79 2.89
N LEU A 164 -19.09 7.75 1.96
CA LEU A 164 -20.34 8.19 1.33
C LEU A 164 -21.01 7.05 0.55
N GLY A 165 -20.23 6.24 -0.18
CA GLY A 165 -20.74 5.07 -0.88
C GLY A 165 -21.31 4.02 0.07
N MET A 166 -20.63 3.74 1.18
CA MET A 166 -21.10 2.83 2.23
C MET A 166 -22.38 3.35 2.91
N LEU A 167 -22.45 4.66 3.20
CA LEU A 167 -23.65 5.29 3.75
C LEU A 167 -24.82 5.20 2.77
N PHE A 168 -24.58 5.49 1.49
CA PHE A 168 -25.59 5.34 0.45
C PHE A 168 -26.09 3.89 0.34
N GLN A 169 -25.18 2.92 0.34
CA GLN A 169 -25.51 1.50 0.36
C GLN A 169 -26.37 1.15 1.58
N PHE A 170 -26.00 1.61 2.77
CA PHE A 170 -26.75 1.36 4.01
C PHE A 170 -28.18 1.91 3.95
N LEU A 171 -28.33 3.16 3.50
CA LEU A 171 -29.65 3.78 3.33
C LEU A 171 -30.48 3.05 2.29
N LEU A 172 -29.86 2.60 1.19
CA LEU A 172 -30.52 1.78 0.17
C LEU A 172 -30.96 0.42 0.73
N THR A 173 -30.13 -0.23 1.56
CA THR A 173 -30.49 -1.48 2.25
C THR A 173 -31.68 -1.29 3.19
N ILE A 174 -31.68 -0.22 4.00
CA ILE A 174 -32.83 0.12 4.87
C ILE A 174 -34.08 0.34 4.02
N PHE A 175 -33.99 1.13 2.96
CA PHE A 175 -35.12 1.39 2.07
C PHE A 175 -35.68 0.10 1.47
N MET A 176 -34.83 -0.78 0.95
CA MET A 176 -35.25 -2.06 0.36
C MET A 176 -35.89 -2.99 1.38
N PHE A 177 -35.35 -3.03 2.59
CA PHE A 177 -35.90 -3.82 3.70
C PHE A 177 -37.31 -3.36 4.05
N LEU A 178 -37.51 -2.05 4.22
CA LEU A 178 -38.80 -1.47 4.61
C LEU A 178 -39.87 -1.57 3.49
N VAL A 179 -39.44 -1.51 2.23
CA VAL A 179 -40.35 -1.54 1.07
C VAL A 179 -40.87 -2.94 0.77
N SER A 180 -40.07 -3.98 1.00
CA SER A 180 -40.44 -5.35 0.64
C SER A 180 -41.27 -6.03 1.72
N ARG A 181 -42.49 -6.46 1.36
CA ARG A 181 -43.34 -7.30 2.23
C ARG A 181 -42.78 -8.72 2.43
N LYS A 182 -41.68 -9.09 1.77
CA LYS A 182 -41.03 -10.39 2.00
C LYS A 182 -40.41 -10.53 3.39
N PHE A 183 -40.05 -9.41 4.01
CA PHE A 183 -39.41 -9.40 5.33
C PHE A 183 -40.36 -9.00 6.46
N HIS A 184 -41.58 -8.56 6.12
CA HIS A 184 -42.54 -7.96 7.05
C HIS A 184 -43.96 -8.46 6.78
N HIS A 185 -44.67 -8.88 7.83
CA HIS A 185 -46.05 -9.35 7.69
C HIS A 185 -47.08 -8.22 7.55
N SER A 186 -46.79 -7.01 8.03
CA SER A 186 -47.78 -5.94 8.22
C SER A 186 -47.59 -4.67 7.37
N PHE A 187 -46.42 -4.46 6.74
CA PHE A 187 -46.13 -3.25 5.97
C PHE A 187 -45.17 -3.49 4.81
N GLY A 188 -45.23 -2.60 3.80
CA GLY A 188 -44.48 -2.68 2.54
C GLY A 188 -45.40 -2.51 1.32
N ILE A 189 -44.85 -2.55 0.11
CA ILE A 189 -45.60 -2.38 -1.14
C ILE A 189 -46.42 -3.64 -1.47
N SER A 190 -47.72 -3.46 -1.71
CA SER A 190 -48.62 -4.53 -2.16
C SER A 190 -48.15 -5.14 -3.48
N GLY A 191 -48.13 -6.47 -3.58
CA GLY A 191 -47.60 -7.21 -4.73
C GLY A 191 -46.18 -7.75 -4.55
N THR A 192 -45.50 -7.46 -3.43
CA THR A 192 -44.23 -8.10 -3.03
C THR A 192 -44.40 -9.25 -2.04
N GLU A 193 -45.65 -9.60 -1.71
CA GLU A 193 -45.99 -10.63 -0.75
C GLU A 193 -45.69 -12.03 -1.30
N VAL A 194 -45.28 -12.94 -0.42
CA VAL A 194 -45.15 -14.35 -0.76
C VAL A 194 -46.24 -15.14 -0.05
N THR A 195 -47.06 -15.83 -0.84
CA THR A 195 -48.08 -16.76 -0.35
C THR A 195 -47.59 -18.21 -0.49
N GLY A 196 -48.04 -19.11 0.38
CA GLY A 196 -47.66 -20.53 0.38
C GLY A 196 -47.27 -21.05 1.77
N THR A 197 -46.69 -22.25 1.81
CA THR A 197 -46.17 -22.87 3.05
C THR A 197 -44.95 -22.09 3.60
N GLU A 198 -44.65 -22.22 4.90
CA GLU A 198 -43.54 -21.48 5.55
C GLU A 198 -42.18 -21.73 4.85
N SER A 199 -41.93 -22.96 4.39
CA SER A 199 -40.72 -23.32 3.65
C SER A 199 -40.65 -22.66 2.28
N GLN A 200 -41.78 -22.60 1.55
CA GLN A 200 -41.89 -21.90 0.26
C GLN A 200 -41.72 -20.39 0.43
N GLN A 201 -42.30 -19.82 1.48
CA GLN A 201 -42.14 -18.40 1.82
C GLN A 201 -40.67 -18.05 2.08
N LYS A 202 -39.97 -18.86 2.90
CA LYS A 202 -38.52 -18.70 3.15
C LYS A 202 -37.69 -18.85 1.88
N ALA A 203 -38.00 -19.82 1.03
CA ALA A 203 -37.29 -20.04 -0.23
C ALA A 203 -37.44 -18.87 -1.21
N ALA A 204 -38.65 -18.32 -1.31
CA ALA A 204 -38.93 -17.17 -2.17
C ALA A 204 -38.36 -15.86 -1.60
N ALA A 205 -38.27 -15.71 -0.27
CA ALA A 205 -37.66 -14.54 0.37
C ALA A 205 -36.16 -14.39 0.05
N ARG A 206 -35.47 -15.51 -0.22
CA ARG A 206 -34.05 -15.56 -0.63
C ARG A 206 -33.79 -15.18 -2.09
N LYS A 207 -34.83 -14.85 -2.86
CA LYS A 207 -34.73 -14.49 -4.28
C LYS A 207 -35.57 -13.25 -4.58
N GLY A 208 -35.20 -12.55 -5.64
CA GLY A 208 -35.98 -11.43 -6.15
C GLY A 208 -35.16 -10.17 -6.34
N TRP A 209 -35.87 -9.10 -6.70
CA TRP A 209 -35.26 -7.86 -7.10
C TRP A 209 -34.66 -7.08 -5.92
N GLU A 210 -35.13 -7.37 -4.72
CA GLU A 210 -34.70 -6.75 -3.46
C GLU A 210 -33.21 -6.95 -3.18
N TRP A 211 -32.63 -8.03 -3.74
CA TRP A 211 -31.24 -8.41 -3.57
C TRP A 211 -30.30 -7.73 -4.59
N TRP A 212 -30.82 -7.07 -5.63
CA TRP A 212 -29.96 -6.42 -6.64
C TRP A 212 -29.00 -5.37 -6.05
N PRO A 213 -29.43 -4.49 -5.13
CA PRO A 213 -28.53 -3.52 -4.53
C PRO A 213 -27.31 -4.13 -3.81
N SER A 214 -27.38 -5.36 -3.31
CA SER A 214 -26.23 -5.99 -2.64
C SER A 214 -25.17 -6.47 -3.64
N ILE A 215 -25.54 -6.70 -4.91
CA ILE A 215 -24.65 -7.29 -5.93
C ILE A 215 -24.31 -6.35 -7.10
N VAL A 216 -25.18 -5.38 -7.42
CA VAL A 216 -24.99 -4.53 -8.61
C VAL A 216 -23.69 -3.74 -8.50
N TRP A 217 -23.36 -3.27 -7.30
CA TRP A 217 -22.11 -2.58 -7.04
C TRP A 217 -20.90 -3.50 -7.18
N GLN A 218 -21.03 -4.76 -6.76
CA GLN A 218 -20.00 -5.79 -6.97
C GLN A 218 -19.77 -6.07 -8.46
N LEU A 219 -20.84 -6.11 -9.27
CA LEU A 219 -20.74 -6.27 -10.72
C LEU A 219 -20.06 -5.07 -11.39
N VAL A 220 -20.50 -3.84 -11.08
CA VAL A 220 -19.85 -2.62 -11.57
C VAL A 220 -18.37 -2.60 -11.20
N TRP A 221 -18.05 -2.99 -9.97
CA TRP A 221 -16.67 -3.06 -9.54
C TRP A 221 -15.87 -4.11 -10.33
N ALA A 222 -16.34 -5.36 -10.37
CA ALA A 222 -15.60 -6.46 -10.98
C ALA A 222 -15.47 -6.32 -12.50
N TRP A 223 -16.48 -5.77 -13.18
CA TRP A 223 -16.56 -5.76 -14.65
C TRP A 223 -16.26 -4.40 -15.29
N VAL A 224 -16.26 -3.31 -14.52
CA VAL A 224 -15.92 -1.96 -15.04
C VAL A 224 -14.66 -1.42 -14.36
N ILE A 225 -14.65 -1.37 -13.02
CA ILE A 225 -13.55 -0.75 -12.28
C ILE A 225 -12.29 -1.64 -12.30
N ALA A 226 -12.44 -2.95 -12.07
CA ALA A 226 -11.33 -3.88 -12.00
C ALA A 226 -10.54 -3.92 -13.33
N PRO A 227 -11.17 -4.01 -14.52
CA PRO A 227 -10.45 -3.91 -15.80
C PRO A 227 -9.71 -2.57 -15.98
N VAL A 228 -10.29 -1.45 -15.53
CA VAL A 228 -9.60 -0.14 -15.57
C VAL A 228 -8.37 -0.13 -14.67
N ILE A 229 -8.45 -0.74 -13.48
CA ILE A 229 -7.31 -0.90 -12.56
C ILE A 229 -6.24 -1.80 -13.18
N LEU A 230 -6.63 -2.94 -13.74
CA LEU A 230 -5.74 -3.86 -14.45
C LEU A 230 -4.99 -3.13 -15.57
N TRP A 231 -5.72 -2.37 -16.39
CA TRP A 231 -5.14 -1.56 -17.47
C TRP A 231 -4.16 -0.52 -16.96
N LYS A 232 -4.51 0.22 -15.90
CA LYS A 232 -3.64 1.24 -15.31
C LYS A 232 -2.40 0.64 -14.63
N SER A 233 -2.48 -0.58 -14.13
CA SER A 233 -1.40 -1.26 -13.42
C SER A 233 -0.39 -1.97 -14.34
N ARG A 234 -0.71 -2.17 -15.63
CA ARG A 234 0.07 -3.04 -16.54
C ARG A 234 1.56 -2.71 -16.67
N ASN A 235 1.91 -1.43 -16.56
CA ASN A 235 3.29 -0.95 -16.72
C ASN A 235 4.01 -0.70 -15.38
N ILE A 236 3.37 -1.01 -14.24
CA ILE A 236 4.00 -0.89 -12.93
C ILE A 236 4.71 -2.21 -12.64
N ARG A 237 5.99 -2.19 -12.30
CA ARG A 237 6.76 -3.40 -11.96
C ARG A 237 7.25 -3.26 -10.53
N ASP A 238 6.43 -3.60 -9.55
CA ASP A 238 6.84 -3.48 -8.16
C ASP A 238 7.61 -4.72 -7.67
N THR A 239 8.53 -4.52 -6.73
CA THR A 239 9.30 -5.58 -6.07
C THR A 239 8.56 -6.19 -4.87
N GLN A 240 7.44 -5.60 -4.46
CA GLN A 240 6.74 -5.90 -3.21
C GLN A 240 5.51 -6.81 -3.39
N GLY A 241 5.24 -7.31 -4.60
CA GLY A 241 4.09 -8.19 -4.91
C GLY A 241 2.72 -7.52 -4.87
N TRP A 242 2.65 -6.19 -4.73
CA TRP A 242 1.39 -5.45 -4.57
C TRP A 242 0.59 -5.37 -5.88
N ARG A 243 1.26 -5.22 -7.04
CA ARG A 243 0.57 -5.36 -8.33
C ARG A 243 -0.02 -6.74 -8.49
N PHE A 244 0.76 -7.77 -8.18
CA PHE A 244 0.32 -9.16 -8.33
C PHE A 244 -0.91 -9.45 -7.46
N GLN A 245 -0.88 -9.03 -6.19
CA GLN A 245 -2.04 -9.06 -5.31
C GLN A 245 -3.26 -8.38 -5.94
N THR A 246 -3.09 -7.15 -6.44
CA THR A 246 -4.18 -6.37 -7.04
C THR A 246 -4.78 -7.09 -8.25
N ILE A 247 -3.93 -7.60 -9.15
CA ILE A 247 -4.36 -8.34 -10.34
C ILE A 247 -5.12 -9.60 -9.95
N ALA A 248 -4.55 -10.41 -9.06
CA ALA A 248 -5.14 -11.67 -8.63
C ALA A 248 -6.50 -11.46 -7.96
N CYS A 249 -6.63 -10.45 -7.10
CA CYS A 249 -7.90 -10.12 -6.45
C CYS A 249 -8.95 -9.58 -7.45
N CYS A 250 -8.55 -8.79 -8.44
CA CYS A 250 -9.45 -8.34 -9.50
C CYS A 250 -10.01 -9.54 -10.28
N LEU A 251 -9.15 -10.47 -10.69
CA LEU A 251 -9.56 -11.67 -11.43
C LEU A 251 -10.43 -12.61 -10.60
N ALA A 252 -10.09 -12.79 -9.32
CA ALA A 252 -10.82 -13.66 -8.40
C ALA A 252 -12.29 -13.26 -8.25
N ASN A 253 -12.63 -11.99 -8.41
CA ASN A 253 -14.00 -11.48 -8.25
C ASN A 253 -14.87 -11.59 -9.51
N LEU A 254 -14.29 -11.81 -10.69
CA LEU A 254 -15.05 -11.78 -11.96
C LEU A 254 -16.16 -12.83 -11.99
N HIS A 255 -15.89 -14.03 -11.47
CA HIS A 255 -16.85 -15.14 -11.49
C HIS A 255 -17.91 -15.07 -10.38
N ALA A 256 -17.67 -14.32 -9.29
CA ALA A 256 -18.46 -14.35 -8.06
C ALA A 256 -19.96 -14.14 -8.30
N ALA A 257 -20.30 -12.98 -8.87
CA ALA A 257 -21.69 -12.57 -9.09
C ALA A 257 -22.36 -13.36 -10.22
N PRO A 258 -21.71 -13.61 -11.39
CA PRO A 258 -22.28 -14.48 -12.42
C PRO A 258 -22.60 -15.88 -11.92
N MET A 259 -21.67 -16.53 -11.21
CA MET A 259 -21.87 -17.89 -10.72
C MET A 259 -22.94 -17.96 -9.62
N TRP A 260 -23.02 -16.95 -8.76
CA TRP A 260 -24.10 -16.83 -7.79
C TRP A 260 -25.48 -16.72 -8.47
N LEU A 261 -25.62 -15.86 -9.49
CA LEU A 261 -26.87 -15.74 -10.26
C LEU A 261 -27.23 -17.05 -10.98
N ILE A 262 -26.26 -17.70 -11.62
CA ILE A 262 -26.44 -19.01 -12.26
C ILE A 262 -26.95 -20.03 -11.24
N ALA A 263 -26.31 -20.12 -10.07
CA ALA A 263 -26.70 -21.04 -9.02
C ALA A 263 -28.10 -20.74 -8.44
N LEU A 264 -28.53 -19.48 -8.42
CA LEU A 264 -29.87 -19.11 -7.93
C LEU A 264 -30.99 -19.37 -8.92
N TYR A 265 -30.78 -19.11 -10.21
CA TYR A 265 -31.84 -19.07 -11.22
C TYR A 265 -31.87 -20.27 -12.17
N ILE A 266 -30.76 -20.99 -12.35
CA ILE A 266 -30.70 -22.14 -13.27
C ILE A 266 -31.04 -23.44 -12.52
N PRO A 267 -32.15 -24.14 -12.85
CA PRO A 267 -32.55 -25.36 -12.16
C PRO A 267 -31.54 -26.50 -12.24
N ALA A 268 -30.74 -26.56 -13.31
CA ALA A 268 -29.69 -27.56 -13.50
C ALA A 268 -28.58 -27.50 -12.42
N MET A 269 -28.46 -26.40 -11.68
CA MET A 269 -27.53 -26.27 -10.55
C MET A 269 -28.05 -26.90 -9.25
N ALA A 270 -29.28 -27.43 -9.22
CA ALA A 270 -29.86 -28.03 -8.02
C ALA A 270 -29.02 -29.16 -7.39
N PRO A 271 -28.39 -30.08 -8.16
CA PRO A 271 -27.51 -31.10 -7.57
C PRO A 271 -26.28 -30.49 -6.90
N VAL A 272 -25.70 -29.43 -7.48
CA VAL A 272 -24.56 -28.72 -6.90
C VAL A 272 -24.99 -27.97 -5.64
N ASN A 273 -26.11 -27.25 -5.70
CA ASN A 273 -26.67 -26.48 -4.58
C ASN A 273 -27.03 -27.33 -3.35
N SER A 274 -27.15 -28.65 -3.52
CA SER A 274 -27.40 -29.57 -2.42
C SER A 274 -26.22 -29.71 -1.44
N VAL A 275 -24.99 -29.40 -1.89
CA VAL A 275 -23.76 -29.45 -1.09
C VAL A 275 -23.04 -28.11 -1.07
N PHE A 276 -23.10 -27.38 -2.21
CA PHE A 276 -22.43 -26.11 -2.43
C PHE A 276 -23.45 -25.00 -2.65
N VAL A 277 -23.86 -24.31 -1.56
CA VAL A 277 -24.96 -23.35 -1.62
C VAL A 277 -24.61 -22.12 -2.48
N PRO A 278 -25.58 -21.47 -3.15
CA PRO A 278 -25.28 -20.40 -4.13
C PRO A 278 -24.32 -19.30 -3.64
N PRO A 279 -24.44 -18.77 -2.40
CA PRO A 279 -23.51 -17.74 -1.91
C PRO A 279 -22.04 -18.20 -1.79
N GLN A 280 -21.76 -19.51 -1.79
CA GLN A 280 -20.39 -20.02 -1.71
C GLN A 280 -19.55 -19.66 -2.94
N TRP A 281 -20.15 -19.38 -4.10
CA TRP A 281 -19.43 -18.83 -5.26
C TRP A 281 -18.81 -17.46 -4.96
N ILE A 282 -19.46 -16.64 -4.14
CA ILE A 282 -18.90 -15.37 -3.66
C ILE A 282 -17.83 -15.64 -2.59
N ALA A 283 -18.07 -16.63 -1.72
CA ALA A 283 -17.11 -17.02 -0.69
C ALA A 283 -15.78 -17.51 -1.29
N LEU A 284 -15.81 -18.20 -2.44
CA LEU A 284 -14.59 -18.62 -3.14
C LEU A 284 -13.73 -17.41 -3.54
N SER A 285 -14.34 -16.36 -4.08
CA SER A 285 -13.64 -15.11 -4.39
C SER A 285 -13.05 -14.45 -3.14
N ILE A 286 -13.80 -14.42 -2.04
CA ILE A 286 -13.33 -13.86 -0.76
C ILE A 286 -12.12 -14.62 -0.24
N MET A 287 -12.15 -15.95 -0.26
CA MET A 287 -11.03 -16.78 0.16
C MET A 287 -9.76 -16.48 -0.65
N ILE A 288 -9.90 -16.25 -1.96
CA ILE A 288 -8.76 -15.86 -2.82
C ILE A 288 -8.27 -14.45 -2.46
N ILE A 289 -9.17 -13.50 -2.19
CA ILE A 289 -8.79 -12.16 -1.70
C ILE A 289 -8.01 -12.27 -0.40
N GLU A 290 -8.49 -13.06 0.56
CA GLU A 290 -7.81 -13.30 1.84
C GLU A 290 -6.41 -13.87 1.64
N ILE A 291 -6.24 -14.82 0.71
CA ILE A 291 -4.92 -15.37 0.37
C ILE A 291 -3.95 -14.28 -0.09
N PHE A 292 -4.36 -13.49 -1.07
CA PHE A 292 -3.46 -12.48 -1.65
C PHE A 292 -3.30 -11.24 -0.78
N THR A 293 -4.25 -10.94 0.11
CA THR A 293 -4.18 -9.77 1.00
C THR A 293 -3.44 -10.03 2.29
N ILE A 294 -3.44 -11.28 2.79
CA ILE A 294 -2.80 -11.65 4.05
C ILE A 294 -1.56 -12.53 3.79
N PHE A 295 -1.70 -13.68 3.14
CA PHE A 295 -0.59 -14.63 3.02
C PHE A 295 0.50 -14.16 2.05
N LEU A 296 0.17 -13.46 0.97
CA LEU A 296 1.18 -12.89 0.08
C LEU A 296 2.09 -11.88 0.80
N PRO A 297 1.59 -10.85 1.53
CA PRO A 297 2.47 -10.00 2.32
C PRO A 297 3.22 -10.75 3.43
N CYS A 298 2.66 -11.81 4.02
CA CYS A 298 3.43 -12.65 4.96
C CYS A 298 4.65 -13.26 4.27
N TRP A 299 4.46 -13.82 3.08
CA TRP A 299 5.53 -14.38 2.27
C TRP A 299 6.58 -13.33 1.89
N GLU A 300 6.15 -12.15 1.46
CA GLU A 300 7.06 -11.05 1.11
C GLU A 300 7.88 -10.57 2.31
N VAL A 301 7.32 -10.60 3.53
CA VAL A 301 8.09 -10.32 4.76
C VAL A 301 9.18 -11.36 4.99
N PHE A 302 8.89 -12.65 4.85
CA PHE A 302 9.90 -13.70 4.98
C PHE A 302 11.00 -13.59 3.92
N LYS A 303 10.61 -13.38 2.66
CA LYS A 303 11.55 -13.17 1.55
C LYS A 303 12.44 -11.96 1.80
N HIS A 304 11.87 -10.85 2.27
CA HIS A 304 12.60 -9.64 2.62
C HIS A 304 13.60 -9.87 3.76
N GLN A 305 13.19 -10.60 4.81
CA GLN A 305 14.07 -10.94 5.93
C GLN A 305 15.22 -11.85 5.50
N SER A 306 14.93 -12.87 4.69
CA SER A 306 15.96 -13.75 4.13
C SER A 306 16.96 -12.97 3.27
N LEU A 307 16.49 -12.08 2.39
CA LEU A 307 17.37 -11.23 1.57
C LEU A 307 18.22 -10.30 2.42
N ARG A 308 17.64 -9.69 3.45
CA ARG A 308 18.36 -8.81 4.37
C ARG A 308 19.42 -9.58 5.14
N GLN A 309 19.10 -10.78 5.64
CA GLN A 309 20.05 -11.63 6.35
C GLN A 309 21.21 -12.04 5.44
N GLU A 310 20.92 -12.51 4.22
CA GLU A 310 21.93 -12.83 3.21
C GLU A 310 22.86 -11.65 2.95
N THR A 311 22.31 -10.44 2.85
CA THR A 311 23.09 -9.21 2.64
C THR A 311 23.98 -8.91 3.85
N LEU A 312 23.46 -9.03 5.07
CA LEU A 312 24.23 -8.79 6.29
C LEU A 312 25.35 -9.83 6.46
N ASP A 313 25.10 -11.09 6.15
CA ASP A 313 26.09 -12.16 6.21
C ASP A 313 27.23 -11.90 5.21
N ILE A 314 26.91 -11.44 4.00
CA ILE A 314 27.89 -11.03 2.99
C ILE A 314 28.73 -9.85 3.48
N ILE A 315 28.10 -8.83 4.07
CA ILE A 315 28.81 -7.67 4.63
C ILE A 315 29.75 -8.11 5.76
N ALA A 316 29.26 -8.93 6.69
CA ALA A 316 30.05 -9.43 7.82
C ALA A 316 31.25 -10.26 7.35
N GLN A 317 31.05 -11.13 6.35
CA GLN A 317 32.13 -11.93 5.76
C GLN A 317 33.18 -11.04 5.06
N TRP A 318 32.75 -9.98 4.39
CA TRP A 318 33.67 -9.03 3.78
C TRP A 318 34.47 -8.25 4.85
N GLU A 319 33.83 -7.81 5.93
CA GLU A 319 34.49 -7.13 7.05
C GLU A 319 35.49 -8.04 7.78
N SER A 320 35.16 -9.32 7.99
CA SER A 320 36.09 -10.29 8.58
C SER A 320 37.30 -10.53 7.67
N ASN A 321 37.09 -10.62 6.35
CA ASN A 321 38.19 -10.79 5.40
C ASN A 321 39.08 -9.55 5.33
N LYS A 322 38.51 -8.34 5.44
CA LYS A 322 39.28 -7.08 5.48
C LYS A 322 40.12 -6.98 6.75
N THR A 323 39.58 -7.35 7.91
CA THR A 323 40.32 -7.35 9.19
C THR A 323 41.44 -8.41 9.19
N LEU A 324 41.19 -9.60 8.63
CA LEU A 324 42.23 -10.63 8.43
C LEU A 324 43.34 -10.17 7.48
N ALA A 325 43.01 -9.48 6.38
CA ALA A 325 44.00 -8.91 5.46
C ALA A 325 44.86 -7.81 6.14
N HIS A 326 44.25 -6.99 7.01
CA HIS A 326 44.98 -6.00 7.81
C HIS A 326 45.82 -6.62 8.94
N GLY A 327 45.38 -7.75 9.52
CA GLY A 327 46.12 -8.50 10.54
C GLY A 327 47.29 -9.31 9.98
N SER A 328 47.16 -9.84 8.77
CA SER A 328 48.22 -10.57 8.05
C SER A 328 49.36 -9.66 7.58
N ALA A 329 49.11 -8.36 7.41
CA ALA A 329 50.13 -7.38 7.07
C ALA A 329 51.20 -7.15 8.18
N LYS A 330 51.06 -7.76 9.36
CA LYS A 330 52.10 -7.74 10.42
C LYS A 330 53.05 -8.95 10.42
N SER A 331 52.86 -9.92 9.53
CA SER A 331 53.76 -11.07 9.43
C SER A 331 53.80 -11.61 8.00
N ILE A 332 54.71 -11.06 7.19
CA ILE A 332 55.61 -11.79 6.28
C ILE A 332 56.41 -10.73 5.53
N THR A 333 57.69 -10.62 5.89
CA THR A 333 58.72 -9.97 5.09
C THR A 333 58.95 -10.76 3.80
N THR A 334 59.03 -9.99 2.70
CA THR A 334 59.74 -10.31 1.45
C THR A 334 58.98 -11.11 0.39
N ARG A 335 58.35 -10.41 -0.56
CA ARG A 335 58.87 -10.20 -1.94
C ARG A 335 57.75 -9.70 -2.86
N SER A 336 57.79 -8.40 -3.14
CA SER A 336 57.33 -7.69 -4.34
C SER A 336 56.30 -8.37 -5.26
N THR A 337 55.05 -7.92 -5.20
CA THR A 337 54.25 -7.56 -6.40
C THR A 337 53.42 -6.33 -6.06
N THR A 338 53.49 -5.34 -6.95
CA THR A 338 52.76 -4.08 -6.88
C THR A 338 51.25 -4.30 -6.94
N VAL A 339 50.54 -4.17 -5.81
CA VAL A 339 49.08 -4.04 -5.80
C VAL A 339 48.74 -2.55 -5.83
N ALA A 340 49.00 -1.93 -6.99
CA ALA A 340 48.44 -0.64 -7.33
C ALA A 340 47.13 -0.88 -8.10
N GLY A 341 46.00 -0.48 -7.51
CA GLY A 341 44.74 -0.28 -8.22
C GLY A 341 43.99 -1.55 -8.64
N SER A 342 43.16 -2.10 -7.76
CA SER A 342 42.10 -3.03 -8.16
C SER A 342 40.77 -2.66 -7.51
N SER A 343 40.35 -1.41 -7.74
CA SER A 343 38.95 -0.97 -7.69
C SER A 343 38.45 -0.53 -9.08
N ARG A 344 39.28 -0.69 -10.12
CA ARG A 344 38.97 -0.34 -11.51
C ARG A 344 38.70 -1.60 -12.34
N THR A 345 37.61 -2.32 -12.08
CA THR A 345 36.91 -3.23 -13.04
C THR A 345 35.88 -4.12 -12.31
N ALA A 346 34.83 -3.52 -11.74
CA ALA A 346 33.66 -4.31 -11.32
C ALA A 346 32.60 -4.44 -12.44
N TRP A 347 32.72 -3.66 -13.53
CA TRP A 347 31.74 -3.59 -14.62
C TRP A 347 32.31 -3.86 -16.02
N SER A 348 33.49 -4.48 -16.14
CA SER A 348 33.97 -4.90 -17.45
C SER A 348 33.19 -6.14 -17.93
N LYS A 349 32.64 -5.98 -19.13
CA LYS A 349 32.03 -6.97 -20.00
C LYS A 349 33.04 -8.10 -20.27
N ASP A 350 33.10 -9.10 -19.39
CA ASP A 350 33.54 -10.44 -19.81
C ASP A 350 32.93 -11.51 -18.91
N GLY A 351 32.36 -12.52 -19.57
CA GLY A 351 31.70 -13.65 -18.93
C GLY A 351 32.73 -14.69 -18.48
N SER A 352 32.33 -15.47 -17.48
CA SER A 352 33.03 -16.64 -16.95
C SER A 352 34.10 -16.34 -15.89
N ILE A 353 33.68 -16.37 -14.63
CA ILE A 353 34.17 -17.26 -13.55
C ILE A 353 33.36 -16.90 -12.29
N LYS A 354 32.52 -17.82 -11.82
CA LYS A 354 31.81 -17.70 -10.53
C LYS A 354 32.80 -17.93 -9.39
N THR A 355 33.50 -16.89 -8.95
CA THR A 355 34.17 -16.88 -7.64
C THR A 355 33.24 -16.21 -6.63
N GLN A 356 32.92 -16.92 -5.54
CA GLN A 356 32.14 -16.39 -4.42
C GLN A 356 32.76 -15.13 -3.79
N SER A 357 34.02 -14.78 -4.10
CA SER A 357 34.67 -13.55 -3.65
C SER A 357 34.21 -12.28 -4.38
N SER A 358 33.69 -12.37 -5.62
CA SER A 358 33.30 -11.19 -6.42
C SER A 358 31.89 -10.70 -6.13
N SER A 359 30.96 -11.58 -5.71
CA SER A 359 29.62 -11.15 -5.28
C SER A 359 29.69 -10.34 -3.99
N GLY A 360 30.63 -10.67 -3.10
CA GLY A 360 30.80 -10.00 -1.82
C GLY A 360 31.15 -8.52 -1.93
N SER A 361 31.95 -8.11 -2.93
CA SER A 361 32.34 -6.69 -3.08
C SER A 361 31.18 -5.79 -3.53
N ILE A 362 30.16 -6.36 -4.17
CA ILE A 362 29.04 -5.61 -4.77
C ILE A 362 28.01 -5.21 -3.69
N PHE A 363 27.84 -5.99 -2.62
CA PHE A 363 26.90 -5.70 -1.53
C PHE A 363 27.51 -4.86 -0.40
N THR A 364 28.62 -4.16 -0.67
CA THR A 364 29.34 -3.36 0.35
C THR A 364 28.86 -1.90 0.39
N MET A 365 29.06 -1.23 1.53
CA MET A 365 28.80 0.20 1.66
C MET A 365 29.58 1.04 0.64
N GLY A 366 30.85 0.69 0.37
CA GLY A 366 31.66 1.41 -0.61
C GLY A 366 31.12 1.31 -2.04
N ALA A 367 30.51 0.19 -2.43
CA ALA A 367 29.86 0.06 -3.73
C ALA A 367 28.61 0.95 -3.84
N LEU A 368 27.83 1.06 -2.76
CA LEU A 368 26.67 1.95 -2.70
C LEU A 368 27.09 3.42 -2.80
N GLU A 369 28.07 3.85 -2.00
CA GLU A 369 28.58 5.22 -2.00
C GLU A 369 29.15 5.61 -3.36
N TYR A 370 29.90 4.72 -4.01
CA TYR A 370 30.40 4.93 -5.36
C TYR A 370 29.28 5.21 -6.38
N ILE A 371 28.16 4.49 -6.31
CA ILE A 371 27.02 4.76 -7.19
C ILE A 371 26.33 6.07 -6.83
N LEU A 372 26.16 6.35 -5.54
CA LEU A 372 25.55 7.61 -5.08
C LEU A 372 26.35 8.84 -5.55
N GLU A 373 27.67 8.77 -5.53
CA GLU A 373 28.55 9.85 -5.99
C GLU A 373 28.62 9.97 -7.51
N ARG A 374 28.71 8.85 -8.22
CA ARG A 374 29.05 8.89 -9.65
C ARG A 374 27.85 8.89 -10.58
N ASN A 375 26.81 8.11 -10.26
CA ASN A 375 25.60 8.04 -11.07
C ASN A 375 24.41 7.52 -10.25
N PRO A 376 23.78 8.36 -9.41
CA PRO A 376 22.66 7.95 -8.56
C PRO A 376 21.35 7.73 -9.34
N GLU A 377 21.24 8.21 -10.59
CA GLU A 377 19.97 8.25 -11.33
C GLU A 377 19.32 6.86 -11.54
N PRO A 378 20.04 5.80 -11.97
CA PRO A 378 19.43 4.48 -12.13
C PRO A 378 18.92 3.89 -10.81
N LEU A 379 19.64 4.14 -9.71
CA LEU A 379 19.23 3.69 -8.38
C LEU A 379 18.00 4.47 -7.90
N GLN A 380 17.94 5.78 -8.16
CA GLN A 380 16.80 6.63 -7.84
C GLN A 380 15.55 6.20 -8.62
N GLN A 381 15.67 5.97 -9.94
CA GLN A 381 14.56 5.50 -10.77
C GLN A 381 14.05 4.13 -10.33
N PHE A 382 14.95 3.20 -10.02
CA PHE A 382 14.58 1.89 -9.48
C PHE A 382 13.83 2.04 -8.14
N SER A 383 14.39 2.81 -7.22
CA SER A 383 13.82 3.04 -5.89
C SER A 383 12.43 3.66 -5.99
N ALA A 384 12.23 4.64 -6.89
CA ALA A 384 10.95 5.30 -7.09
C ALA A 384 9.89 4.42 -7.76
N LEU A 385 10.24 3.73 -8.85
CA LEU A 385 9.29 3.06 -9.72
C LEU A 385 9.02 1.60 -9.36
N HIS A 386 9.96 0.95 -8.67
CA HIS A 386 9.90 -0.47 -8.36
C HIS A 386 9.80 -0.72 -6.85
N ASP A 387 10.67 -0.09 -6.04
CA ASP A 387 10.74 -0.33 -4.59
C ASP A 387 9.85 0.60 -3.76
N PHE A 388 9.34 1.67 -4.37
CA PHE A 388 8.58 2.76 -3.72
C PHE A 388 9.30 3.40 -2.53
N SER A 389 10.61 3.57 -2.65
CA SER A 389 11.52 4.12 -1.65
C SER A 389 12.41 5.23 -2.22
N GLY A 390 11.92 5.95 -3.25
CA GLY A 390 12.68 6.97 -3.98
C GLY A 390 13.10 8.16 -3.09
N GLU A 391 12.32 8.44 -2.04
CA GLU A 391 12.60 9.48 -1.06
C GLU A 391 13.94 9.29 -0.35
N ASN A 392 14.36 8.04 -0.08
CA ASN A 392 15.64 7.76 0.58
C ASN A 392 16.82 8.18 -0.30
N ILE A 393 16.79 7.85 -1.61
CA ILE A 393 17.86 8.23 -2.54
C ILE A 393 17.84 9.74 -2.81
N ALA A 394 16.65 10.33 -2.91
CA ALA A 394 16.49 11.77 -3.11
C ALA A 394 17.01 12.58 -1.92
N PHE A 395 16.75 12.12 -0.69
CA PHE A 395 17.28 12.70 0.54
C PHE A 395 18.82 12.64 0.58
N LEU A 396 19.41 11.47 0.29
CA LEU A 396 20.87 11.33 0.24
C LEU A 396 21.51 12.24 -0.80
N ARG A 397 20.87 12.39 -1.97
CA ARG A 397 21.32 13.33 -3.01
C ARG A 397 21.21 14.78 -2.56
N ALA A 398 20.10 15.16 -1.92
CA ALA A 398 19.89 16.52 -1.43
C ALA A 398 20.91 16.88 -0.33
N ILE A 399 21.24 15.94 0.56
CA ILE A 399 22.32 16.12 1.54
C ILE A 399 23.67 16.24 0.87
N ALA A 400 23.99 15.40 -0.12
CA ALA A 400 25.25 15.47 -0.84
C ALA A 400 25.43 16.82 -1.57
N GLU A 401 24.37 17.36 -2.14
CA GLU A 401 24.35 18.69 -2.78
C GLU A 401 24.45 19.84 -1.76
N TRP A 402 23.73 19.73 -0.64
CA TRP A 402 23.87 20.67 0.47
C TRP A 402 25.27 20.64 1.09
N LYS A 403 25.90 19.46 1.14
CA LYS A 403 27.27 19.29 1.61
C LYS A 403 28.31 19.81 0.62
N SER A 404 28.11 19.60 -0.69
CA SER A 404 29.05 20.07 -1.71
C SER A 404 28.96 21.58 -1.96
N SER A 405 27.82 22.19 -1.66
CA SER A 405 27.65 23.64 -1.60
C SER A 405 28.27 24.28 -0.35
N LEU A 406 28.96 23.52 0.52
CA LEU A 406 29.83 24.10 1.55
C LEU A 406 30.97 24.89 0.90
N PRO A 407 31.16 26.19 1.19
CA PRO A 407 32.42 26.84 0.91
C PRO A 407 33.52 26.11 1.68
N ALA A 408 34.57 25.69 0.99
CA ALA A 408 35.82 25.32 1.64
C ALA A 408 36.32 26.58 2.35
N SER A 409 36.31 26.57 3.69
CA SER A 409 36.95 27.56 4.60
C SER A 409 37.43 28.81 3.88
N VAL A 410 36.74 29.93 4.01
CA VAL A 410 37.25 31.25 3.60
C VAL A 410 38.60 31.47 4.30
N ARG A 411 39.68 31.09 3.61
CA ARG A 411 41.07 31.21 4.03
C ARG A 411 41.59 32.43 3.29
N GLY A 412 41.21 33.60 3.78
CA GLY A 412 41.68 34.90 3.32
C GLY A 412 41.69 35.85 4.50
N PRO A 413 42.66 36.77 4.61
CA PRO A 413 42.90 37.50 5.84
C PRO A 413 41.73 38.44 6.16
N LYS A 414 41.25 38.31 7.40
CA LYS A 414 40.40 39.21 8.18
C LYS A 414 40.40 40.63 7.63
N ASN A 415 39.22 41.12 7.25
CA ASN A 415 38.71 42.48 7.50
C ASN A 415 37.47 42.78 6.62
N GLN A 416 36.39 41.97 6.72
CA GLN A 416 35.03 42.34 6.27
C GLN A 416 33.97 41.28 6.67
N GLU A 417 33.98 40.79 7.92
CA GLU A 417 33.49 39.42 8.20
C GLU A 417 32.13 39.19 8.90
N ASP A 418 31.31 40.19 9.22
CA ASP A 418 30.07 39.88 9.96
C ASP A 418 28.82 39.69 9.08
N SER A 419 28.58 40.55 8.08
CA SER A 419 27.33 40.51 7.28
C SER A 419 27.31 39.40 6.23
N ALA A 420 28.40 39.21 5.48
CA ALA A 420 28.47 38.21 4.41
C ALA A 420 28.55 36.78 4.98
N ALA A 421 29.19 36.59 6.13
CA ALA A 421 29.20 35.32 6.83
C ALA A 421 27.80 34.97 7.38
N GLN A 422 27.08 35.95 7.95
CA GLN A 422 25.70 35.76 8.39
C GLN A 422 24.75 35.41 7.24
N GLU A 423 24.82 36.11 6.10
CA GLU A 423 24.00 35.80 4.93
C GLU A 423 24.24 34.36 4.42
N LEU A 424 25.51 33.93 4.36
CA LEU A 424 25.85 32.55 4.00
C LEU A 424 25.25 31.54 4.99
N VAL A 425 25.35 31.77 6.30
CA VAL A 425 24.77 30.87 7.32
C VAL A 425 23.24 30.82 7.20
N HIS A 426 22.57 31.93 6.90
CA HIS A 426 21.13 31.97 6.63
C HIS A 426 20.76 31.18 5.36
N GLU A 427 21.52 31.30 4.27
CA GLU A 427 21.29 30.50 3.07
C GLU A 427 21.47 29.00 3.35
N ARG A 428 22.48 28.63 4.15
CA ARG A 428 22.70 27.24 4.58
C ARG A 428 21.56 26.69 5.39
N PHE A 429 21.09 27.46 6.37
CA PHE A 429 19.97 27.07 7.21
C PHE A 429 18.71 26.93 6.38
N ASN A 430 18.45 27.86 5.46
CA ASN A 430 17.30 27.78 4.55
C ASN A 430 17.34 26.55 3.64
N SER A 431 18.51 26.22 3.11
CA SER A 431 18.70 25.01 2.31
C SER A 431 18.47 23.74 3.15
N ALA A 432 19.02 23.69 4.37
CA ALA A 432 18.80 22.59 5.32
C ALA A 432 17.31 22.48 5.74
N LEU A 433 16.65 23.61 6.00
CA LEU A 433 15.24 23.70 6.36
C LEU A 433 14.34 23.15 5.24
N ARG A 434 14.70 23.38 3.97
CA ARG A 434 14.01 22.78 2.82
C ARG A 434 14.17 21.26 2.79
N ILE A 435 15.35 20.73 3.08
CA ILE A 435 15.59 19.29 3.17
C ILE A 435 14.72 18.68 4.28
N TYR A 436 14.70 19.31 5.45
CA TYR A 436 13.84 18.90 6.56
C TYR A 436 12.36 18.91 6.16
N ALA A 437 11.86 20.01 5.59
CA ALA A 437 10.46 20.14 5.21
C ALA A 437 10.05 19.13 4.12
N ASN A 438 10.92 18.84 3.16
CA ASN A 438 10.60 17.99 2.01
C ASN A 438 10.74 16.49 2.28
N PHE A 439 11.64 16.07 3.19
CA PHE A 439 11.96 14.66 3.40
C PHE A 439 11.75 14.16 4.83
N VAL A 440 11.84 15.02 5.85
CA VAL A 440 11.86 14.59 7.26
C VAL A 440 10.54 14.91 7.97
N SER A 441 9.99 16.11 7.76
CA SER A 441 8.86 16.60 8.54
C SER A 441 7.61 15.75 8.39
N ALA A 442 7.00 15.39 9.52
CA ALA A 442 5.72 14.70 9.61
C ALA A 442 4.54 15.48 9.00
N ARG A 443 4.69 16.80 8.81
CA ARG A 443 3.65 17.73 8.40
C ARG A 443 3.73 18.14 6.93
N TYR A 444 4.94 18.24 6.40
CA TYR A 444 5.20 18.90 5.12
C TYR A 444 5.65 17.91 4.03
N ALA A 445 6.35 16.84 4.38
CA ALA A 445 6.90 15.90 3.42
C ALA A 445 5.81 14.99 2.83
N GLU A 446 5.76 14.86 1.49
CA GLU A 446 4.85 13.94 0.79
C GLU A 446 5.26 12.47 1.03
N PHE A 447 6.56 12.20 1.03
CA PHE A 447 7.16 10.91 1.38
C PHE A 447 8.27 11.15 2.39
N GLN A 448 8.03 10.70 3.63
CA GLN A 448 8.98 10.86 4.72
C GLN A 448 10.03 9.75 4.70
N VAL A 449 11.29 10.11 4.95
CA VAL A 449 12.37 9.15 5.15
C VAL A 449 12.18 8.41 6.47
N ASN A 450 12.57 7.13 6.51
CA ASN A 450 12.40 6.30 7.69
C ASN A 450 13.56 6.49 8.68
N LEU A 451 13.42 7.46 9.58
CA LEU A 451 14.40 7.77 10.63
C LEU A 451 14.00 7.18 11.98
N SER A 452 14.99 7.01 12.85
CA SER A 452 14.74 6.66 14.26
C SER A 452 14.04 7.82 14.97
N SER A 453 13.28 7.54 16.03
CA SER A 453 12.62 8.60 16.82
C SER A 453 13.62 9.57 17.45
N HIS A 454 14.84 9.13 17.71
CA HIS A 454 15.92 9.97 18.21
C HIS A 454 16.37 10.99 17.16
N ASP A 455 16.72 10.52 15.96
CA ASP A 455 17.24 11.38 14.89
C ASP A 455 16.16 12.34 14.38
N LEU A 456 14.91 11.86 14.31
CA LEU A 456 13.76 12.67 13.96
C LEU A 456 13.55 13.81 14.97
N LYS A 457 13.58 13.53 16.28
CA LYS A 457 13.45 14.57 17.31
C LYS A 457 14.60 15.58 17.30
N LYS A 458 15.83 15.13 17.04
CA LYS A 458 16.99 16.01 16.89
C LYS A 458 16.74 17.04 15.77
N LEU A 459 16.24 16.58 14.62
CA LEU A 459 15.93 17.46 13.49
C LEU A 459 14.67 18.31 13.73
N GLU A 460 13.65 17.78 14.39
CA GLU A 460 12.45 18.55 14.78
C GLU A 460 12.79 19.71 15.71
N ASN A 461 13.65 19.50 16.71
CA ASN A 461 14.05 20.54 17.66
C ASN A 461 14.71 21.74 16.98
N VAL A 462 15.46 21.50 15.90
CA VAL A 462 16.16 22.56 15.15
C VAL A 462 15.25 23.21 14.11
N PHE A 463 14.50 22.43 13.34
CA PHE A 463 13.86 22.96 12.14
C PHE A 463 12.35 23.17 12.25
N GLU A 464 11.64 22.53 13.20
CA GLU A 464 10.17 22.54 13.23
C GLU A 464 9.59 23.95 13.47
N ALA A 465 10.19 24.73 14.37
CA ALA A 465 9.75 26.10 14.63
C ALA A 465 9.88 26.99 13.39
N SER A 466 11.02 26.92 12.71
CA SER A 466 11.29 27.67 11.48
C SER A 466 10.41 27.18 10.33
N ALA A 467 10.17 25.87 10.23
CA ALA A 467 9.28 25.28 9.24
C ALA A 467 7.83 25.72 9.46
N LYS A 468 7.36 25.78 10.71
CA LYS A 468 6.02 26.27 11.06
C LYS A 468 5.83 27.73 10.65
N THR A 469 6.85 28.56 10.86
CA THR A 469 6.82 29.98 10.46
C THR A 469 6.79 30.12 8.93
N LEU A 470 7.59 29.33 8.20
CA LEU A 470 7.73 29.46 6.75
C LEU A 470 6.58 28.82 5.96
N TYR A 471 6.13 27.64 6.38
CA TYR A 471 5.15 26.82 5.66
C TYR A 471 3.73 26.85 6.27
N GLY A 472 3.57 27.54 7.40
CA GLY A 472 2.32 27.64 8.15
C GLY A 472 2.00 26.39 8.96
N GLU A 473 1.03 26.50 9.88
CA GLU A 473 0.64 25.39 10.76
C GLU A 473 -0.20 24.34 10.01
N LYS A 474 0.41 23.18 9.73
CA LYS A 474 -0.28 21.98 9.22
C LYS A 474 -0.35 20.92 10.32
N ARG A 475 -1.36 20.05 10.30
CA ARG A 475 -1.49 18.97 11.30
C ARG A 475 -0.49 17.86 10.99
N ALA A 476 0.25 17.41 12.00
CA ALA A 476 1.15 16.25 11.86
C ALA A 476 0.32 14.99 11.58
N VAL A 477 0.74 14.21 10.59
CA VAL A 477 0.12 12.92 10.26
C VAL A 477 1.18 11.85 10.46
N ASP A 478 0.97 10.96 11.44
CA ASP A 478 1.85 9.81 11.60
C ASP A 478 1.73 8.90 10.36
N PRO A 479 2.82 8.64 9.62
CA PRO A 479 2.79 7.72 8.48
C PRO A 479 2.45 6.28 8.87
N ALA A 480 2.64 5.88 10.13
CA ALA A 480 2.26 4.57 10.65
C ALA A 480 0.76 4.48 10.98
N LEU A 481 0.14 5.61 11.33
CA LEU A 481 -1.28 5.72 11.70
C LEU A 481 -1.96 6.88 10.97
N PRO A 482 -2.03 6.87 9.62
CA PRO A 482 -2.60 7.96 8.83
C PRO A 482 -4.10 8.21 9.09
N PHE A 483 -4.73 7.39 9.94
CA PHE A 483 -6.17 7.36 10.21
C PHE A 483 -6.56 7.61 11.67
N GLU A 484 -5.61 7.76 12.61
CA GLU A 484 -5.93 8.06 14.02
C GLU A 484 -6.61 9.43 14.18
N SER A 485 -6.37 10.34 13.23
CA SER A 485 -6.99 11.67 13.13
C SER A 485 -8.54 11.66 13.10
N PHE A 486 -9.17 10.51 12.80
CA PHE A 486 -10.63 10.42 12.70
C PHE A 486 -11.35 10.31 14.06
N MET A 487 -10.66 9.97 15.16
CA MET A 487 -11.32 9.64 16.44
C MET A 487 -11.53 10.81 17.41
N MET A 488 -11.04 12.02 17.12
CA MET A 488 -11.22 13.17 18.01
C MET A 488 -11.42 14.48 17.23
N THR A 489 -12.67 14.79 16.88
CA THR A 489 -13.07 16.14 16.50
C THR A 489 -14.34 16.53 17.23
N SER A 490 -14.18 17.23 18.36
CA SER A 490 -15.13 18.26 18.78
C SER A 490 -14.57 19.62 18.33
N PRO A 491 -15.37 20.50 17.71
CA PRO A 491 -14.87 21.74 17.13
C PRO A 491 -14.70 22.82 18.21
N ALA A 492 -13.49 23.00 18.74
CA ALA A 492 -13.16 24.18 19.52
C ALA A 492 -12.74 25.33 18.60
N LYS A 493 -13.65 26.31 18.54
CA LYS A 493 -13.54 27.62 17.90
C LYS A 493 -12.42 28.43 18.57
N VAL A 494 -11.44 28.89 17.81
CA VAL A 494 -10.55 29.99 18.26
C VAL A 494 -10.56 31.07 17.20
N ASN A 495 -11.12 32.21 17.60
CA ASN A 495 -11.09 33.47 16.87
C ASN A 495 -9.72 34.11 17.09
N SER A 496 -9.05 34.56 16.02
CA SER A 496 -8.08 35.65 16.12
C SER A 496 -8.16 36.51 14.88
N SER A 497 -8.75 37.68 15.07
CA SER A 497 -8.83 38.82 14.17
C SER A 497 -7.52 39.61 14.14
N GLY A 498 -7.17 40.14 12.97
CA GLY A 498 -6.40 41.38 12.85
C GLY A 498 -5.06 41.29 12.10
N ALA A 499 -5.10 41.44 10.77
CA ALA A 499 -4.26 42.38 10.01
C ALA A 499 -4.57 42.25 8.51
N SER A 500 -5.08 43.33 7.93
CA SER A 500 -5.30 43.51 6.50
C SER A 500 -4.00 43.90 5.81
N ALA A 501 -3.70 43.29 4.65
CA ALA A 501 -3.36 44.01 3.42
C ALA A 501 -3.08 43.01 2.28
N HIS A 502 -3.90 43.09 1.24
CA HIS A 502 -3.61 42.77 -0.16
C HIS A 502 -2.42 41.83 -0.46
N GLY A 503 -2.72 40.55 -0.70
CA GLY A 503 -1.77 39.58 -1.25
C GLY A 503 -2.51 38.44 -1.94
N SER A 504 -2.26 38.28 -3.24
CA SER A 504 -2.89 37.30 -4.13
C SER A 504 -2.63 35.85 -3.68
N GLU A 505 -3.62 35.19 -3.10
CA GLU A 505 -3.54 33.79 -2.66
C GLU A 505 -3.91 32.80 -3.79
N ASN A 506 -2.90 32.30 -4.50
CA ASN A 506 -3.05 31.21 -5.47
C ASN A 506 -2.05 30.07 -5.15
N GLY A 507 -2.55 28.84 -4.90
CA GLY A 507 -1.81 27.59 -5.21
C GLY A 507 -1.03 26.84 -4.11
N ILE A 508 -1.58 26.68 -2.90
CA ILE A 508 -0.91 26.31 -1.62
C ILE A 508 -0.09 24.97 -1.54
N ILE A 509 0.11 24.16 -2.59
CA ILE A 509 1.00 22.96 -2.48
C ILE A 509 2.10 22.91 -3.55
N THR A 510 1.88 23.56 -4.70
CA THR A 510 2.85 23.55 -5.81
C THR A 510 3.35 24.96 -6.09
N ALA A 511 2.51 25.97 -5.86
CA ALA A 511 2.99 27.33 -5.63
C ALA A 511 3.59 27.48 -4.23
N SER A 512 3.24 26.68 -3.21
CA SER A 512 3.99 26.75 -1.95
C SER A 512 5.43 26.26 -2.11
N ILE A 513 5.72 25.33 -3.01
CA ILE A 513 7.11 24.90 -3.27
C ILE A 513 7.83 25.95 -4.15
N GLU A 514 7.19 26.51 -5.19
CA GLU A 514 7.80 27.55 -6.04
C GLU A 514 7.83 28.97 -5.41
N VAL A 515 6.89 29.29 -4.50
CA VAL A 515 6.84 30.54 -3.72
C VAL A 515 7.64 30.40 -2.42
N SER A 516 7.71 29.21 -1.81
CA SER A 516 8.69 28.93 -0.73
C SER A 516 10.10 28.69 -1.23
N ASP A 517 10.30 28.39 -2.52
CA ASP A 517 11.63 28.47 -3.14
C ASP A 517 12.17 29.90 -3.10
N ARG A 518 11.29 30.90 -3.01
CA ARG A 518 11.66 32.32 -2.88
C ARG A 518 11.51 32.89 -1.47
N ALA A 519 10.68 32.28 -0.62
CA ALA A 519 10.56 32.70 0.78
C ALA A 519 11.71 32.08 1.58
N LEU A 520 12.62 32.93 2.05
CA LEU A 520 13.69 32.58 2.97
C LEU A 520 13.23 32.87 4.39
N TYR A 521 13.52 31.96 5.31
CA TYR A 521 13.45 32.20 6.73
C TYR A 521 14.55 33.19 7.14
N TRP A 522 14.13 34.31 7.73
CA TRP A 522 14.99 35.39 8.21
C TRP A 522 14.99 35.53 9.74
N GLY A 523 14.42 34.55 10.47
CA GLY A 523 14.45 34.55 11.94
C GLY A 523 15.76 34.00 12.50
N ASP A 524 15.83 33.92 13.83
CA ASP A 524 17.02 33.46 14.54
C ASP A 524 17.35 31.99 14.20
N ILE A 525 18.61 31.72 13.92
CA ILE A 525 19.11 30.37 13.67
C ILE A 525 19.38 29.70 15.02
N PRO A 526 18.82 28.51 15.28
CA PRO A 526 19.07 27.79 16.53
C PRO A 526 20.55 27.48 16.74
N GLU A 527 21.03 27.58 17.99
CA GLU A 527 22.44 27.31 18.35
C GLU A 527 22.88 25.87 18.02
N ASP A 528 21.93 24.93 18.01
CA ASP A 528 22.17 23.51 17.71
C ASP A 528 22.37 23.21 16.21
N PHE A 529 22.27 24.22 15.33
CA PHE A 529 22.50 24.04 13.89
C PHE A 529 23.99 24.05 13.53
N ASP A 530 24.49 22.94 13.00
CA ASP A 530 25.87 22.82 12.52
C ASP A 530 25.97 22.15 11.14
N GLY A 531 27.19 22.09 10.58
CA GLY A 531 27.47 21.46 9.29
C GLY A 531 27.32 19.93 9.27
N SER A 532 27.20 19.30 10.44
CA SER A 532 27.03 17.86 10.65
C SER A 532 25.60 17.47 11.05
N ILE A 533 24.64 18.41 11.01
CA ILE A 533 23.29 18.21 11.53
C ILE A 533 22.57 16.98 10.94
N PHE A 534 22.89 16.64 9.68
CA PHE A 534 22.33 15.50 8.97
C PHE A 534 23.19 14.23 9.00
N ASP A 535 24.37 14.20 9.62
CA ASP A 535 25.31 13.08 9.51
C ASP A 535 24.73 11.76 10.04
N ASP A 536 24.09 11.79 11.21
CA ASP A 536 23.44 10.63 11.82
C ASP A 536 22.28 10.12 10.93
N ALA A 537 21.48 11.05 10.40
CA ALA A 537 20.36 10.74 9.52
C ALA A 537 20.83 10.18 8.16
N GLU A 538 21.90 10.74 7.58
CA GLU A 538 22.51 10.27 6.36
C GLU A 538 23.05 8.84 6.53
N ALA A 539 23.79 8.57 7.61
CA ALA A 539 24.32 7.25 7.92
C ALA A 539 23.20 6.21 8.11
N SER A 540 22.15 6.59 8.84
CA SER A 540 20.97 5.75 9.07
C SER A 540 20.27 5.39 7.75
N ILE A 541 20.03 6.37 6.87
CA ILE A 541 19.39 6.15 5.57
C ILE A 541 20.31 5.38 4.60
N LYS A 542 21.62 5.64 4.58
CA LYS A 542 22.58 4.83 3.80
C LYS A 542 22.54 3.37 4.20
N TYR A 543 22.53 3.07 5.50
CA TYR A 543 22.42 1.71 6.00
C TYR A 543 21.06 1.07 5.64
N LEU A 544 19.97 1.83 5.73
CA LEU A 544 18.64 1.39 5.31
C LEU A 544 18.61 1.03 3.82
N VAL A 545 19.19 1.88 2.97
CA VAL A 545 19.28 1.64 1.52
C VAL A 545 20.15 0.41 1.23
N LEU A 546 21.32 0.30 1.88
CA LEU A 546 22.25 -0.82 1.71
C LEU A 546 21.60 -2.17 2.05
N THR A 547 20.79 -2.21 3.10
CA THR A 547 20.20 -3.46 3.59
C THR A 547 18.87 -3.84 2.94
N ASN A 548 18.17 -2.90 2.29
CA ASN A 548 16.82 -3.15 1.76
C ASN A 548 16.70 -2.90 0.25
N THR A 549 17.12 -1.74 -0.24
CA THR A 549 16.90 -1.32 -1.64
C THR A 549 18.05 -1.76 -2.54
N TRP A 550 19.29 -1.60 -2.08
CA TRP A 550 20.49 -1.98 -2.80
C TRP A 550 20.52 -3.45 -3.23
N PRO A 551 20.16 -4.44 -2.38
CA PRO A 551 20.24 -5.83 -2.79
C PRO A 551 19.22 -6.18 -3.88
N LYS A 552 18.05 -5.53 -3.86
CA LYS A 552 17.01 -5.67 -4.89
C LYS A 552 17.47 -5.06 -6.22
N PHE A 553 18.07 -3.87 -6.18
CA PHE A 553 18.61 -3.20 -7.36
C PHE A 553 19.71 -4.02 -8.03
N VAL A 554 20.65 -4.54 -7.25
CA VAL A 554 21.74 -5.40 -7.75
C VAL A 554 21.17 -6.67 -8.39
N LYS A 555 20.23 -7.36 -7.73
CA LYS A 555 19.58 -8.56 -8.29
C LYS A 555 18.81 -8.24 -9.59
N ASP A 556 18.07 -7.12 -9.65
CA ASP A 556 17.34 -6.69 -10.86
C ASP A 556 18.28 -6.39 -12.03
N LYS A 557 19.38 -5.67 -11.79
CA LYS A 557 20.43 -5.40 -12.79
C LYS A 557 21.06 -6.68 -13.32
N HIS A 558 21.39 -7.63 -12.45
CA HIS A 558 21.94 -8.93 -12.86
C HIS A 558 20.94 -9.73 -13.70
N CYS A 559 19.68 -9.81 -13.29
CA CYS A 559 18.64 -10.49 -14.07
C CYS A 559 18.42 -9.83 -15.44
N SER A 560 18.44 -8.49 -15.51
CA SER A 560 18.33 -7.76 -16.78
C SER A 560 19.51 -8.07 -17.69
N LEU A 561 20.75 -8.01 -17.18
CA LEU A 561 21.96 -8.30 -17.96
C LEU A 561 22.02 -9.74 -18.45
N SER A 562 21.67 -10.71 -17.61
CA SER A 562 21.56 -12.12 -18.02
C SER A 562 20.49 -12.33 -19.08
N SER A 563 19.35 -11.63 -18.99
CA SER A 563 18.30 -11.70 -20.00
C SER A 563 18.77 -11.12 -21.34
N THR A 564 19.47 -9.98 -21.33
CA THR A 564 20.04 -9.36 -22.54
C THR A 564 21.11 -10.25 -23.17
N ASN A 565 21.99 -10.84 -22.36
CA ASN A 565 23.02 -11.76 -22.85
C ASN A 565 22.41 -13.05 -23.44
N ASN A 566 21.31 -13.57 -22.88
CA ASN A 566 20.60 -14.72 -23.45
C ASN A 566 19.90 -14.38 -24.78
N LEU A 567 19.41 -13.15 -24.93
CA LEU A 567 18.87 -12.64 -26.20
C LEU A 567 19.97 -12.39 -27.25
N GLU A 568 21.14 -11.88 -26.85
CA GLU A 568 22.29 -11.69 -27.75
C GLU A 568 22.99 -13.00 -28.12
N SER A 569 22.96 -14.01 -27.25
CA SER A 569 23.57 -15.33 -27.49
C SER A 569 22.70 -16.27 -28.33
N GLY A 570 21.52 -15.85 -28.78
CA GLY A 570 20.67 -16.63 -29.69
C GLY A 570 20.17 -17.97 -29.12
N ASP A 571 20.21 -18.18 -27.81
CA ASP A 571 19.77 -19.45 -27.20
C ASP A 571 18.26 -19.41 -26.95
N VAL A 572 17.50 -19.41 -28.05
CA VAL A 572 16.05 -19.64 -28.03
C VAL A 572 15.83 -21.13 -27.79
N THR A 573 15.92 -21.58 -26.54
CA THR A 573 15.26 -22.82 -26.15
C THR A 573 13.77 -22.53 -26.07
N LEU A 574 13.07 -22.78 -27.18
CA LEU A 574 11.63 -22.95 -27.22
C LEU A 574 11.22 -24.01 -26.19
N ILE A 575 10.85 -23.59 -24.99
CA ILE A 575 9.97 -24.40 -24.14
C ILE A 575 8.55 -24.15 -24.67
N THR A 576 8.23 -24.84 -25.75
CA THR A 576 6.85 -25.20 -26.08
C THR A 576 6.32 -26.04 -24.92
N ARG A 577 5.58 -25.42 -23.99
CA ARG A 577 4.72 -26.18 -23.09
C ARG A 577 3.47 -26.55 -23.89
N SER A 578 3.44 -27.81 -24.32
CA SER A 578 2.32 -28.39 -25.07
C SER A 578 1.07 -28.53 -24.19
N LYS A 579 -0.06 -28.18 -24.82
CA LYS A 579 -1.48 -28.43 -24.51
C LYS A 579 -2.03 -28.11 -23.13
#